data_AF-A0A1H3SPW4-F1
#
_entry.id   AF-A0A1H3SPW4-F1
#
_cell.length_a   1.000
_cell.length_b   1.000
_cell.length_c   1.000
_cell.angle_alpha   90.00
_cell.angle_beta   90.00
_cell.angle_gamma   90.00
#
_symmetry.space_group_name_H-M   'P 1'
#
loop_
_entity.id
_entity.type
_entity.pdbx_description
1 polymer ?
#
loop_
_entity_poly.entity_id
_entity_poly.type
_entity_poly.pdbx_seq_one_letter_code
_entity_poly.pdbx_strand_id
1 'polypeptide(L)'
;MLMTKWNGIESVHEYLVTTLSDVVPKPAWGETSYFYNPGLQLKSGTYFATIKERDSQNDNASALNRPGVWRLNIGVSKKCYLSHFGPPPPRPGKGGVVEGPWDFTALDRITPHPIYRWMSWIAVLSPTAGTWVKCQTLLADAHSRAQITFERRLKSLDRE
;
A
#
# COMPACT_ATOMS: atom_id res chain seq x y z
N MET A 1 18.13 4.77 -21.95
CA MET A 1 17.07 4.55 -20.94
C MET A 1 16.55 5.92 -20.53
N LEU A 2 15.40 6.34 -21.05
CA LEU A 2 14.80 7.62 -20.61
C LEU A 2 14.46 7.48 -19.13
N MET A 3 15.01 8.34 -18.29
CA MET A 3 14.47 8.52 -16.94
C MET A 3 13.09 9.14 -17.12
N THR A 4 12.03 8.36 -16.95
CA THR A 4 10.66 8.89 -16.89
C THR A 4 10.62 9.93 -15.78
N LYS A 5 10.23 11.16 -16.12
CA LYS A 5 10.07 12.24 -15.14
C LYS A 5 9.12 11.79 -14.03
N TRP A 6 9.50 12.01 -12.78
CA TRP A 6 8.64 11.72 -11.63
C TRP A 6 7.38 12.60 -11.68
N ASN A 7 6.22 11.97 -11.84
CA ASN A 7 4.90 12.59 -11.98
C ASN A 7 3.93 12.17 -10.86
N GLY A 8 4.45 11.77 -9.69
CA GLY A 8 3.60 11.42 -8.55
C GLY A 8 2.75 10.17 -8.82
N ILE A 9 1.42 10.32 -8.71
CA ILE A 9 0.45 9.22 -8.84
C ILE A 9 0.64 8.45 -10.15
N GLU A 10 0.84 9.15 -11.27
CA GLU A 10 1.01 8.53 -12.59
C GLU A 10 2.22 7.59 -12.61
N SER A 11 3.37 8.04 -12.09
CA SER A 11 4.58 7.22 -12.01
C SER A 11 4.41 6.01 -11.09
N VAL A 12 3.64 6.13 -10.01
CA VAL A 12 3.32 4.99 -9.13
C VAL A 12 2.42 3.99 -9.85
N HIS A 13 1.36 4.47 -10.49
CA HIS A 13 0.44 3.63 -11.25
C HIS A 13 1.17 2.88 -12.36
N GLU A 14 1.94 3.60 -13.18
CA GLU A 14 2.73 3.04 -14.29
C GLU A 14 3.68 1.96 -13.78
N TYR A 15 4.47 2.23 -12.74
CA TYR A 15 5.37 1.23 -12.15
C TYR A 15 4.60 -0.03 -11.69
N LEU A 16 3.48 0.16 -10.98
CA LEU A 16 2.68 -0.95 -10.47
C LEU A 16 2.13 -1.85 -11.58
N VAL A 17 1.67 -1.29 -12.70
CA VAL A 17 1.01 -2.07 -13.77
C VAL A 17 1.94 -2.52 -14.89
N THR A 18 3.12 -1.90 -15.03
CA THR A 18 4.08 -2.24 -16.10
C THR A 18 5.28 -3.04 -15.59
N THR A 19 5.72 -2.80 -14.35
CA THR A 19 6.93 -3.42 -13.79
C THR A 19 6.62 -4.65 -12.96
N LEU A 20 5.50 -4.66 -12.25
CA LEU A 20 5.07 -5.79 -11.43
C LEU A 20 4.08 -6.66 -12.22
N SER A 21 4.32 -7.97 -12.24
CA SER A 21 3.48 -8.89 -13.01
C SER A 21 2.09 -9.05 -12.38
N ASP A 22 1.09 -9.28 -13.23
CA ASP A 22 -0.26 -9.71 -12.83
C ASP A 22 -0.97 -8.78 -11.85
N VAL A 23 -0.65 -7.49 -11.91
CA VAL A 23 -1.28 -6.45 -11.10
C VAL A 23 -2.59 -6.02 -11.74
N VAL A 24 -3.67 -6.10 -10.96
CA VAL A 24 -5.01 -5.67 -11.34
C VAL A 24 -5.38 -4.42 -10.55
N PRO A 25 -5.38 -3.23 -11.17
CA PRO A 25 -5.88 -2.01 -10.55
C PRO A 25 -7.41 -2.02 -10.50
N LYS A 26 -7.98 -1.51 -9.40
CA LYS A 26 -9.42 -1.31 -9.21
C LYS A 26 -9.67 0.11 -8.69
N PRO A 27 -9.99 1.08 -9.57
CA PRO A 27 -10.35 2.42 -9.15
C PRO A 27 -11.76 2.43 -8.55
N ALA A 28 -11.93 3.12 -7.42
CA ALA A 28 -13.21 3.36 -6.79
C ALA A 28 -13.14 4.60 -5.90
N TRP A 29 -14.11 5.50 -6.03
CA TRP A 29 -14.34 6.61 -5.09
C TRP A 29 -13.10 7.47 -4.72
N GLY A 30 -12.24 7.79 -5.68
CA GLY A 30 -11.03 8.61 -5.43
C GLY A 30 -9.85 7.83 -4.81
N GLU A 31 -9.88 6.51 -4.94
CA GLU A 31 -8.79 5.62 -4.59
C GLU A 31 -8.57 4.60 -5.72
N THR A 32 -7.34 4.13 -5.87
CA THR A 32 -7.04 2.97 -6.73
C THR A 32 -6.39 1.89 -5.89
N SER A 33 -7.04 0.74 -5.79
CA SER A 33 -6.52 -0.44 -5.10
C SER A 33 -5.87 -1.41 -6.07
N TYR A 34 -4.73 -1.97 -5.70
CA TYR A 34 -3.93 -2.86 -6.55
C TYR A 34 -3.85 -4.25 -5.94
N PHE A 35 -4.13 -5.24 -6.77
CA PHE A 35 -4.21 -6.65 -6.39
C PHE A 35 -3.30 -7.48 -7.27
N TYR A 36 -2.62 -8.48 -6.72
CA TYR A 36 -2.01 -9.55 -7.50
C TYR A 36 -3.07 -10.60 -7.83
N ASN A 37 -3.31 -10.88 -9.10
CA ASN A 37 -4.33 -11.83 -9.55
C ASN A 37 -4.06 -12.39 -10.96
N PRO A 38 -3.06 -13.27 -11.11
CA PRO A 38 -2.73 -13.87 -12.40
C PRO A 38 -3.93 -14.61 -12.97
N GLY A 39 -4.21 -14.37 -14.25
CA GLY A 39 -5.35 -14.98 -14.96
C GLY A 39 -6.72 -14.71 -14.34
N LEU A 40 -6.84 -13.74 -13.43
CA LEU A 40 -8.06 -13.44 -12.67
C LEU A 40 -8.65 -14.64 -11.90
N GLN A 41 -7.81 -15.59 -11.48
CA GLN A 41 -8.27 -16.86 -10.89
C GLN A 41 -9.04 -16.70 -9.58
N LEU A 42 -8.77 -15.65 -8.80
CA LEU A 42 -9.56 -15.31 -7.61
C LEU A 42 -10.48 -14.12 -7.89
N LYS A 43 -11.70 -14.11 -7.34
CA LYS A 43 -12.67 -13.00 -7.47
C LYS A 43 -12.05 -11.61 -7.21
N SER A 44 -11.17 -11.53 -6.21
CA SER A 44 -10.51 -10.27 -5.81
C SER A 44 -8.99 -10.31 -5.85
N GLY A 45 -8.34 -11.45 -6.08
CA GLY A 45 -6.89 -11.58 -5.93
C GLY A 45 -6.38 -11.31 -4.51
N THR A 46 -5.11 -10.91 -4.42
CA THR A 46 -4.48 -10.50 -3.16
C THR A 46 -4.10 -9.02 -3.18
N TYR A 47 -4.74 -8.25 -2.30
CA TYR A 47 -4.51 -6.82 -2.11
C TYR A 47 -3.13 -6.51 -1.52
N PHE A 48 -2.43 -5.51 -2.07
CA PHE A 48 -1.08 -5.17 -1.60
C PHE A 48 -0.69 -3.70 -1.67
N ALA A 49 -1.37 -2.86 -2.47
CA ALA A 49 -1.10 -1.42 -2.49
C ALA A 49 -2.37 -0.62 -2.80
N THR A 50 -2.42 0.64 -2.34
CA THR A 50 -3.46 1.60 -2.74
C THR A 50 -2.90 3.01 -2.84
N ILE A 51 -3.38 3.74 -3.84
CA ILE A 51 -3.27 5.20 -3.90
C ILE A 51 -4.59 5.79 -3.45
N LYS A 52 -4.55 6.73 -2.50
CA LYS A 52 -5.72 7.40 -1.92
C LYS A 52 -5.55 8.91 -1.98
N GLU A 53 -6.54 9.61 -2.52
CA GLU A 53 -6.47 11.06 -2.74
C GLU A 53 -7.37 11.87 -1.80
N ARG A 54 -8.22 11.21 -1.00
CA ARG A 54 -9.20 11.86 -0.12
C ARG A 54 -9.34 11.11 1.18
N ASP A 55 -9.69 11.81 2.25
CA ASP A 55 -10.03 11.14 3.52
C ASP A 55 -11.39 10.43 3.41
N SER A 56 -11.60 9.42 4.24
CA SER A 56 -12.92 8.81 4.44
C SER A 56 -13.33 8.86 5.91
N GLN A 57 -14.62 8.60 6.20
CA GLN A 57 -15.17 8.63 7.57
C GLN A 57 -14.34 7.81 8.57
N ASN A 58 -13.76 6.69 8.11
CA ASN A 58 -13.00 5.77 8.95
C ASN A 58 -11.48 5.87 8.74
N ASP A 59 -10.99 6.80 7.91
CA ASP A 59 -9.57 6.97 7.56
C ASP A 59 -9.29 8.41 7.14
N ASN A 60 -9.06 9.26 8.14
CA ASN A 60 -8.84 10.70 8.00
C ASN A 60 -7.59 11.23 8.72
N ALA A 61 -6.82 10.35 9.39
CA ALA A 61 -5.65 10.73 10.17
C ALA A 61 -4.53 11.40 9.34
N SER A 62 -4.55 11.19 8.01
CA SER A 62 -3.57 11.73 7.09
C SER A 62 -3.93 13.11 6.53
N ALA A 63 -5.12 13.63 6.85
CA ALA A 63 -5.62 14.92 6.35
C ALA A 63 -5.42 15.05 4.82
N LEU A 64 -5.89 14.09 4.04
CA LEU A 64 -5.69 14.03 2.60
C LEU A 64 -6.52 15.05 1.82
N ASN A 65 -7.53 15.66 2.44
CA ASN A 65 -8.33 16.73 1.82
C ASN A 65 -7.57 18.08 1.74
N ARG A 66 -6.28 18.02 1.35
CA ARG A 66 -5.38 19.15 1.08
C ARG A 66 -5.06 19.15 -0.43
N PRO A 67 -4.97 20.32 -1.08
CA PRO A 67 -4.62 20.38 -2.50
C PRO A 67 -3.32 19.63 -2.82
N GLY A 68 -3.38 18.68 -3.76
CA GLY A 68 -2.20 17.93 -4.24
C GLY A 68 -1.65 16.86 -3.27
N VAL A 69 -2.30 16.62 -2.13
CA VAL A 69 -1.87 15.60 -1.18
C VAL A 69 -2.58 14.28 -1.47
N TRP A 70 -1.80 13.21 -1.55
CA TRP A 70 -2.29 11.85 -1.72
C TRP A 70 -1.42 10.90 -0.90
N ARG A 71 -1.90 9.67 -0.67
CA ARG A 71 -1.20 8.67 0.13
C ARG A 71 -1.00 7.40 -0.67
N LEU A 72 0.24 6.90 -0.68
CA LEU A 72 0.54 5.54 -1.06
C LEU A 72 0.53 4.66 0.18
N ASN A 73 -0.31 3.63 0.14
CA ASN A 73 -0.41 2.58 1.13
C ASN A 73 0.22 1.30 0.58
N ILE A 74 1.05 0.63 1.38
CA ILE A 74 1.79 -0.58 0.98
C ILE A 74 1.66 -1.65 2.07
N GLY A 75 1.07 -2.80 1.72
CA GLY A 75 0.94 -3.96 2.59
C GLY A 75 2.15 -4.87 2.47
N VAL A 76 3.21 -4.58 3.23
CA VAL A 76 4.50 -5.30 3.19
C VAL A 76 4.47 -6.60 3.99
N SER A 77 5.51 -7.41 3.85
CA SER A 77 5.75 -8.59 4.67
C SER A 77 5.96 -8.23 6.15
N LYS A 78 5.63 -9.15 7.06
CA LYS A 78 5.85 -8.94 8.51
C LYS A 78 7.33 -8.64 8.83
N LYS A 79 8.26 -9.30 8.11
CA LYS A 79 9.70 -9.09 8.25
C LYS A 79 10.09 -7.67 7.84
N CYS A 80 9.63 -7.21 6.68
CA CYS A 80 9.87 -5.86 6.21
C CYS A 80 9.28 -4.81 7.15
N TYR A 81 8.06 -5.02 7.64
CA TYR A 81 7.45 -4.11 8.60
C TYR A 81 8.26 -4.04 9.92
N LEU A 82 8.64 -5.20 10.46
CA LEU A 82 9.42 -5.31 11.69
C LEU A 82 10.74 -4.54 11.62
N SER A 83 11.45 -4.60 10.49
CA SER A 83 12.72 -3.88 10.32
C SER A 83 12.57 -2.36 10.28
N HIS A 84 11.39 -1.84 9.94
CA HIS A 84 11.14 -0.40 9.86
C HIS A 84 10.56 0.18 11.15
N PHE A 85 9.66 -0.56 11.81
CA PHE A 85 8.82 -0.01 12.87
C PHE A 85 8.77 -0.85 14.15
N GLY A 86 9.51 -1.95 14.21
CA GLY A 86 9.33 -2.93 15.28
C GLY A 86 8.05 -3.76 15.10
N PRO A 87 7.65 -4.55 16.11
CA PRO A 87 6.50 -5.43 16.01
C PRO A 87 5.21 -4.62 15.75
N PRO A 88 4.28 -5.14 14.91
CA PRO A 88 2.96 -4.55 14.77
C PRO A 88 2.23 -4.50 16.12
N PRO A 89 1.46 -3.44 16.38
CA PRO A 89 0.63 -3.32 17.58
C PRO A 89 -0.59 -4.26 17.47
N PRO A 90 -1.37 -4.42 18.55
CA PRO A 90 -2.73 -4.95 18.43
C PRO A 90 -3.59 -4.06 17.51
N ARG A 91 -4.66 -4.65 16.99
CA ARG A 91 -5.66 -3.92 16.18
C ARG A 91 -6.29 -2.80 17.05
N PRO A 92 -6.34 -1.54 16.57
CA PRO A 92 -7.02 -0.48 17.30
C PRO A 92 -8.52 -0.75 17.39
N GLY A 93 -9.20 -0.11 18.36
CA GLY A 93 -10.66 -0.08 18.42
C GLY A 93 -11.28 0.44 17.12
N LYS A 94 -12.55 0.14 16.87
CA LYS A 94 -13.26 0.61 15.65
C LYS A 94 -13.19 2.14 15.56
N GLY A 95 -12.73 2.66 14.42
CA GLY A 95 -12.54 4.10 14.21
C GLY A 95 -11.29 4.69 14.86
N GLY A 96 -10.48 3.87 15.54
CA GLY A 96 -9.24 4.30 16.18
C GLY A 96 -8.08 4.44 15.19
N VAL A 97 -7.24 5.43 15.47
CA VAL A 97 -5.90 5.59 14.88
C VAL A 97 -4.90 5.00 15.87
N VAL A 98 -3.82 4.42 15.37
CA VAL A 98 -2.83 3.84 16.26
C VAL A 98 -2.01 4.91 16.99
N GLU A 99 -1.78 4.68 18.28
CA GLU A 99 -0.89 5.47 19.12
C GLU A 99 0.59 5.32 18.73
N GLY A 100 1.34 6.41 18.85
CA GLY A 100 2.79 6.43 18.69
C GLY A 100 3.31 7.80 18.25
N PRO A 101 4.62 7.94 18.04
CA PRO A 101 5.27 9.23 17.78
C PRO A 101 5.15 9.71 16.32
N TRP A 102 4.22 9.16 15.53
CA TRP A 102 4.13 9.42 14.10
C TRP A 102 3.16 10.55 13.79
N ASP A 103 3.64 11.57 13.09
CA ASP A 103 2.80 12.54 12.39
C ASP A 103 2.34 11.94 11.07
N PHE A 104 1.07 11.52 11.01
CA PHE A 104 0.47 10.94 9.80
C PHE A 104 0.13 11.97 8.72
N THR A 105 0.28 13.27 9.02
CA THR A 105 0.07 14.36 8.06
C THR A 105 1.35 14.79 7.35
N ALA A 106 2.51 14.34 7.85
CA ALA A 106 3.83 14.64 7.30
C ALA A 106 3.98 14.13 5.87
N LEU A 107 4.38 15.03 4.97
CA LEU A 107 4.68 14.70 3.58
C LEU A 107 6.04 14.03 3.46
N ASP A 108 6.20 13.22 2.42
CA ASP A 108 7.46 12.57 2.03
C ASP A 108 8.12 11.72 3.14
N ARG A 109 7.31 11.20 4.06
CA ARG A 109 7.78 10.40 5.19
C ARG A 109 7.10 9.04 5.22
N ILE A 110 7.92 7.99 5.24
CA ILE A 110 7.46 6.61 5.42
C ILE A 110 7.08 6.43 6.89
N THR A 111 5.81 6.09 7.13
CA THR A 111 5.20 5.89 8.45
C THR A 111 4.44 4.56 8.46
N PRO A 112 4.17 3.96 9.63
CA PRO A 112 3.21 2.87 9.66
C PRO A 112 1.83 3.39 9.23
N HIS A 113 1.02 2.55 8.60
CA HIS A 113 -0.33 2.98 8.21
C HIS A 113 -1.17 3.33 9.45
N PRO A 114 -1.86 4.50 9.50
CA PRO A 114 -2.54 4.99 10.71
C PRO A 114 -3.56 4.01 11.30
N ILE A 115 -4.21 3.19 10.46
CA ILE A 115 -5.20 2.18 10.87
C ILE A 115 -4.71 0.73 10.68
N TYR A 116 -4.13 0.41 9.53
CA TYR A 116 -3.81 -0.98 9.15
C TYR A 116 -2.41 -1.46 9.54
N ARG A 117 -1.66 -0.71 10.36
CA ARG A 117 -0.30 -1.14 10.75
C ARG A 117 -0.23 -2.46 11.50
N TRP A 118 -1.29 -2.86 12.22
CA TRP A 118 -1.41 -4.20 12.83
C TRP A 118 -1.40 -5.33 11.79
N MET A 119 -1.75 -5.03 10.54
CA MET A 119 -1.65 -5.92 9.37
C MET A 119 -0.35 -5.72 8.58
N SER A 120 0.67 -5.05 9.14
CA SER A 120 1.95 -4.74 8.44
C SER A 120 1.81 -3.78 7.25
N TRP A 121 0.88 -2.81 7.33
CA TRP A 121 0.77 -1.76 6.32
C TRP A 121 1.59 -0.52 6.67
N ILE A 122 2.13 0.10 5.62
CA ILE A 122 2.94 1.32 5.65
C ILE A 122 2.24 2.38 4.79
N ALA A 123 2.47 3.64 5.12
CA ALA A 123 1.96 4.80 4.41
C ALA A 123 3.06 5.84 4.12
N VAL A 124 2.93 6.54 3.00
CA VAL A 124 3.69 7.76 2.68
C VAL A 124 2.79 8.74 1.95
N LEU A 125 2.84 10.01 2.32
CA LEU A 125 2.08 11.07 1.67
C LEU A 125 2.94 11.76 0.62
N SER A 126 2.42 11.90 -0.61
CA SER A 126 3.03 12.61 -1.74
C SER A 126 4.55 12.46 -1.82
N PRO A 127 5.08 11.22 -1.96
CA PRO A 127 6.52 10.97 -1.95
C PRO A 127 7.24 11.80 -3.02
N THR A 128 8.45 12.26 -2.69
CA THR A 128 9.39 12.81 -3.67
C THR A 128 10.02 11.69 -4.49
N ALA A 129 10.72 12.04 -5.57
CA ALA A 129 11.46 11.06 -6.36
C ALA A 129 12.47 10.26 -5.52
N GLY A 130 13.08 10.88 -4.50
CA GLY A 130 14.04 10.21 -3.62
C GLY A 130 13.39 9.17 -2.70
N THR A 131 12.24 9.49 -2.10
CA THR A 131 11.47 8.53 -1.29
C THR A 131 10.82 7.47 -2.16
N TRP A 132 10.42 7.81 -3.39
CA TRP A 132 9.86 6.86 -4.34
C TRP A 132 10.78 5.67 -4.61
N VAL A 133 12.10 5.90 -4.75
CA VAL A 133 13.08 4.80 -4.91
C VAL A 133 12.98 3.79 -3.76
N LYS A 134 12.78 4.26 -2.51
CA LYS A 134 12.56 3.38 -1.35
C LYS A 134 11.22 2.67 -1.43
N CYS A 135 10.17 3.37 -1.87
CA CYS A 135 8.84 2.79 -2.07
C CYS A 135 8.86 1.66 -3.09
N GLN A 136 9.68 1.72 -4.15
CA GLN A 136 9.81 0.64 -5.12
C GLN A 136 10.28 -0.67 -4.48
N THR A 137 11.26 -0.61 -3.56
CA THR A 137 11.69 -1.78 -2.77
C THR A 137 10.57 -2.32 -1.88
N LEU A 138 9.82 -1.44 -1.22
CA LEU A 138 8.67 -1.84 -0.39
C LEU A 138 7.54 -2.46 -1.21
N LEU A 139 7.28 -1.93 -2.41
CA LEU A 139 6.27 -2.45 -3.34
C LEU A 139 6.67 -3.83 -3.88
N ALA A 140 7.95 -4.06 -4.16
CA ALA A 140 8.45 -5.37 -4.54
C ALA A 140 8.22 -6.41 -3.43
N ASP A 141 8.57 -6.09 -2.18
CA ASP A 141 8.29 -6.96 -1.03
C ASP A 141 6.78 -7.22 -0.83
N ALA A 142 5.96 -6.18 -0.94
CA ALA A 142 4.51 -6.29 -0.84
C ALA A 142 3.90 -7.17 -1.96
N HIS A 143 4.42 -7.05 -3.18
CA HIS A 143 4.02 -7.88 -4.32
C HIS A 143 4.42 -9.33 -4.12
N SER A 144 5.67 -9.63 -3.73
CA SER A 144 6.08 -11.00 -3.40
C SER A 144 5.25 -11.62 -2.27
N ARG A 145 4.94 -10.84 -1.22
CA ARG A 145 4.00 -11.28 -0.17
C ARG A 145 2.62 -11.62 -0.76
N ALA A 146 2.13 -10.80 -1.68
CA ALA A 146 0.84 -10.99 -2.32
C ALA A 146 0.79 -12.28 -3.16
N GLN A 147 1.88 -12.58 -3.89
CA GLN A 147 2.06 -13.82 -4.65
C GLN A 147 1.98 -15.05 -3.75
N ILE A 148 2.79 -15.10 -2.69
CA ILE A 148 2.80 -16.22 -1.73
C ILE A 148 1.41 -16.40 -1.09
N THR A 149 0.75 -15.29 -0.73
CA THR A 149 -0.60 -15.34 -0.13
C THR A 149 -1.63 -15.85 -1.12
N PHE A 150 -1.52 -15.45 -2.39
CA PHE A 150 -2.41 -15.88 -3.47
C PHE A 150 -2.28 -17.38 -3.74
N GLU A 151 -1.06 -17.88 -3.91
CA GLU A 151 -0.78 -19.31 -4.12
C GLU A 151 -1.31 -20.18 -2.99
N ARG A 152 -1.17 -19.72 -1.74
CA ARG A 152 -1.73 -20.43 -0.57
C ARG A 152 -3.25 -20.52 -0.62
N ARG A 153 -3.94 -19.47 -1.08
CA ARG A 153 -5.40 -19.44 -1.23
C ARG A 153 -5.89 -20.32 -2.38
N LEU A 154 -5.19 -20.35 -3.51
CA LEU A 154 -5.52 -21.27 -4.59
C LEU A 154 -5.43 -22.73 -4.11
N LYS A 155 -4.30 -23.09 -3.48
CA LYS A 155 -4.12 -24.45 -2.93
C LYS A 155 -5.17 -24.82 -1.89
N SER A 156 -5.75 -23.87 -1.14
CA SER A 156 -6.84 -24.20 -0.22
C SER A 156 -8.16 -24.46 -0.93
N LEU A 157 -8.44 -23.78 -2.05
CA LEU A 157 -9.65 -24.01 -2.84
C LEU A 157 -9.59 -25.34 -3.60
N ASP A 158 -8.42 -25.76 -4.08
CA ASP A 158 -8.25 -27.05 -4.76
C ASP A 158 -8.42 -28.27 -3.82
N ARG A 159 -8.46 -28.04 -2.50
CA ARG A 159 -8.59 -29.08 -1.47
C ARG A 159 -10.02 -29.21 -0.92
N GLU A 160 -10.93 -28.33 -1.34
CA GLU A 160 -12.37 -28.36 -1.02
C GLU A 160 -13.14 -29.05 -2.15
#